data_AF-A0A6G9XZ11-F1
#
_entry.id   AF-A0A6G9XZ11-F1
#
_cell.length_a   1.000
_cell.length_b   1.000
_cell.length_c   1.000
_cell.angle_alpha   90.00
_cell.angle_beta   90.00
_cell.angle_gamma   90.00
#
_symmetry.space_group_name_H-M   'P 1'
#
loop_
_entity.id
_entity.type
_entity.pdbx_description
1 polymer ?
#
loop_
_entity_poly.entity_id
_entity_poly.type
_entity_poly.pdbx_seq_one_letter_code
_entity_poly.pdbx_strand_id
1 'polypeptide(L)'
;MSEVGGAPVPEPYLSYEEFGRRFFEYAVSEQRILGAFDQLTGAAFDFGPIGVGPAKLAKASAQVRLGQAQVRREVEDVISFQLKIPLNVDMLIDLALDRHRFEVDGNIHLHLTVRAAAPLRVLIDIATPRSSDVRINVATATMRGQLLRILASVDHEIRRFIARYIAKEIDKPHIAAARDINVAKRLDDAWKL
;
A
#
# COMPACT_ATOMS: atom_id res chain seq x y z
N MET A 1 -1.03 54.57 -31.39
CA MET A 1 -0.56 53.17 -31.40
C MET A 1 -1.57 52.42 -30.54
N SER A 2 -2.62 51.88 -31.16
CA SER A 2 -3.73 51.26 -30.44
C SER A 2 -3.45 49.77 -30.27
N GLU A 3 -3.46 49.29 -29.03
CA GLU A 3 -3.51 47.87 -28.70
C GLU A 3 -4.75 47.26 -29.35
N VAL A 4 -4.52 46.33 -30.29
CA VAL A 4 -5.55 45.42 -30.77
C VAL A 4 -5.84 44.45 -29.63
N GLY A 5 -6.93 44.68 -28.92
CA GLY A 5 -7.50 43.70 -27.99
C GLY A 5 -7.76 42.41 -28.74
N GLY A 6 -6.90 41.41 -28.53
CA GLY A 6 -7.07 40.08 -29.11
C GLY A 6 -8.44 39.54 -28.69
N ALA A 7 -9.24 39.12 -29.67
CA ALA A 7 -10.50 38.46 -29.41
C ALA A 7 -10.27 37.28 -28.45
N PRO A 8 -11.14 37.07 -27.44
CA PRO A 8 -11.00 35.93 -26.55
C PRO A 8 -10.97 34.66 -27.39
N VAL A 9 -9.89 33.89 -27.27
CA VAL A 9 -9.78 32.57 -27.90
C VAL A 9 -10.94 31.74 -27.35
N PRO A 10 -11.84 31.22 -28.19
CA PRO A 10 -12.96 30.43 -27.69
C PRO A 10 -12.40 29.22 -26.95
N GLU A 11 -12.78 29.07 -25.68
CA GLU A 11 -12.38 27.91 -24.89
C GLU A 11 -12.91 26.65 -25.56
N PRO A 12 -12.07 25.62 -25.78
CA PRO A 12 -12.54 24.38 -26.36
C PRO A 12 -13.50 23.69 -25.38
N TYR A 13 -14.76 23.55 -25.78
CA TYR A 13 -15.76 22.80 -25.02
C TYR A 13 -15.39 21.31 -24.95
N LEU A 14 -15.61 20.69 -23.79
CA LEU A 14 -15.37 19.25 -23.57
C LEU A 14 -16.70 18.50 -23.56
N SER A 15 -16.70 17.25 -24.01
CA SER A 15 -17.82 16.34 -23.76
C SER A 15 -17.91 16.01 -22.27
N TYR A 16 -19.09 15.61 -21.78
CA TYR A 16 -19.24 15.17 -20.39
C TYR A 16 -18.36 13.97 -20.03
N GLU A 17 -18.11 13.09 -21.00
CA GLU A 17 -17.23 11.93 -20.83
C GLU A 17 -15.77 12.35 -20.67
N GLU A 18 -15.28 13.23 -21.55
CA GLU A 18 -13.92 13.78 -21.51
C GLU A 18 -13.69 14.56 -20.20
N PHE A 19 -14.67 15.38 -19.81
CA PHE A 19 -14.65 16.09 -18.53
C PHE A 19 -14.58 15.10 -17.35
N GLY A 20 -15.41 14.06 -17.37
CA GLY A 20 -15.41 13.01 -16.35
C GLY A 20 -14.05 12.32 -16.22
N ARG A 21 -13.45 11.90 -17.35
CA ARG A 21 -12.13 11.25 -17.35
C ARG A 21 -11.06 12.16 -16.74
N ARG A 22 -10.98 13.42 -17.20
CA ARG A 22 -10.02 14.42 -16.67
C ARG A 22 -10.27 14.73 -15.19
N PHE A 23 -11.53 14.78 -14.77
CA PHE A 23 -11.89 14.97 -13.37
C PHE A 23 -11.34 13.83 -12.51
N PHE A 24 -11.52 12.56 -12.92
CA PHE A 24 -10.96 11.43 -12.18
C PHE A 24 -9.43 11.45 -12.16
N GLU A 25 -8.80 11.86 -13.27
CA GLU A 25 -7.35 12.00 -13.34
C GLU A 25 -6.79 13.04 -12.38
N TYR A 26 -7.51 14.14 -12.18
CA TYR A 26 -7.16 15.18 -11.24
C TYR A 26 -7.50 14.82 -9.79
N ALA A 27 -8.70 14.27 -9.56
CA ALA A 27 -9.22 13.99 -8.23
C ALA A 27 -8.44 12.89 -7.51
N VAL A 28 -7.86 11.94 -8.26
CA VAL A 28 -7.08 10.82 -7.72
C VAL A 28 -5.66 10.89 -8.28
N SER A 29 -4.85 11.78 -7.72
CA SER A 29 -3.43 11.90 -8.04
C SER A 29 -2.56 10.93 -7.24
N GLU A 30 -1.37 10.62 -7.77
CA GLU A 30 -0.37 9.82 -7.07
C GLU A 30 0.02 10.43 -5.72
N GLN A 31 0.19 11.76 -5.65
CA GLN A 31 0.54 12.46 -4.40
C GLN A 31 -0.55 12.30 -3.35
N ARG A 32 -1.83 12.30 -3.75
CA ARG A 32 -2.93 12.06 -2.82
C ARG A 32 -2.90 10.64 -2.29
N ILE A 33 -2.65 9.65 -3.16
CA ILE A 33 -2.50 8.25 -2.73
C ILE A 33 -1.34 8.13 -1.74
N LEU A 34 -0.16 8.65 -2.06
CA LEU A 34 0.98 8.60 -1.15
C LEU A 34 0.68 9.28 0.20
N GLY A 35 0.14 10.49 0.18
CA GLY A 35 -0.19 11.24 1.39
C GLY A 35 -1.18 10.53 2.31
N ALA A 36 -2.10 9.72 1.76
CA ALA A 36 -3.00 8.89 2.56
C ALA A 36 -2.27 7.74 3.28
N PHE A 37 -1.19 7.24 2.68
CA PHE A 37 -0.41 6.11 3.16
C PHE A 37 0.86 6.51 3.94
N ASP A 38 1.21 7.80 4.01
CA ASP A 38 2.41 8.27 4.72
C ASP A 38 2.43 7.82 6.19
N GLN A 39 1.27 7.79 6.87
CA GLN A 39 1.19 7.32 8.27
C GLN A 39 1.43 5.81 8.42
N LEU A 40 1.24 5.03 7.36
CA LEU A 40 1.61 3.62 7.32
C LEU A 40 3.12 3.45 7.16
N THR A 41 3.75 4.34 6.39
CA THR A 41 5.20 4.30 6.13
C THR A 41 5.99 4.76 7.35
N GLY A 42 7.15 4.15 7.60
CA GLY A 42 7.94 4.42 8.81
C GLY A 42 7.43 3.72 10.08
N ALA A 43 6.30 3.00 10.01
CA ALA A 43 5.83 2.19 11.12
C ALA A 43 6.77 1.00 11.38
N ALA A 44 6.91 0.65 12.66
CA ALA A 44 7.59 -0.56 13.10
C ALA A 44 6.68 -1.39 13.99
N PHE A 45 6.78 -2.72 13.89
CA PHE A 45 5.98 -3.63 14.70
C PHE A 45 6.70 -4.97 14.90
N ASP A 46 6.36 -5.64 16.01
CA ASP A 46 6.96 -6.90 16.40
C ASP A 46 6.10 -8.10 15.99
N PHE A 47 6.79 -9.19 15.69
CA PHE A 47 6.23 -10.49 15.37
C PHE A 47 6.82 -11.55 16.33
N GLY A 48 5.95 -12.38 16.91
CA GLY A 48 6.35 -13.47 17.79
C GLY A 48 6.60 -13.06 19.24
N PRO A 49 7.26 -13.90 20.05
CA PRO A 49 7.90 -15.18 19.67
C PRO A 49 6.89 -16.28 19.35
N ILE A 50 7.10 -17.00 18.24
CA ILE A 50 6.31 -18.19 17.85
C ILE A 50 7.18 -19.45 17.83
N GLY A 51 6.59 -20.60 18.15
CA GLY A 51 7.25 -21.89 18.01
C GLY A 51 7.28 -22.35 16.56
N VAL A 52 8.47 -22.68 16.05
CA VAL A 52 8.72 -23.05 14.65
C VAL A 52 9.57 -24.32 14.53
N GLY A 53 9.56 -24.94 13.36
CA GLY A 53 10.26 -26.19 13.11
C GLY A 53 9.59 -27.42 13.74
N PRO A 54 10.19 -28.62 13.58
CA PRO A 54 9.68 -29.86 14.15
C PRO A 54 9.51 -29.75 15.67
N ALA A 55 8.38 -30.24 16.19
CA ALA A 55 8.02 -30.20 17.61
C ALA A 55 8.02 -28.79 18.26
N LYS A 56 8.05 -27.71 17.46
CA LYS A 56 8.05 -26.30 17.94
C LYS A 56 9.19 -25.98 18.93
N LEU A 57 10.31 -26.69 18.82
CA LEU A 57 11.45 -26.53 19.73
C LEU A 57 12.24 -25.24 19.47
N ALA A 58 12.17 -24.71 18.25
CA ALA A 58 12.75 -23.42 17.92
C ALA A 58 11.74 -22.29 18.15
N LYS A 59 12.21 -21.11 18.51
CA LYS A 59 11.39 -19.89 18.60
C LYS A 59 11.84 -18.88 17.57
N ALA A 60 10.89 -18.24 16.90
CA ALA A 60 11.15 -17.16 15.97
C ALA A 60 10.48 -15.87 16.44
N SER A 61 11.23 -14.78 16.43
CA SER A 61 10.73 -13.43 16.61
C SER A 61 11.29 -12.53 15.50
N ALA A 62 10.57 -11.48 15.14
CA ALA A 62 11.07 -10.50 14.20
C ALA A 62 10.57 -9.10 14.51
N GLN A 63 11.39 -8.10 14.20
CA GLN A 63 10.98 -6.70 14.16
C GLN A 63 10.85 -6.30 12.68
N VAL A 64 9.69 -5.80 12.29
CA VAL A 64 9.43 -5.35 10.93
C VAL A 64 9.41 -3.83 10.90
N ARG A 65 10.11 -3.23 9.94
CA ARG A 65 10.14 -1.78 9.69
C ARG A 65 9.67 -1.51 8.27
N LEU A 66 8.63 -0.69 8.13
CA LEU A 66 8.11 -0.26 6.83
C LEU A 66 8.87 0.97 6.35
N GLY A 67 9.34 0.94 5.11
CA GLY A 67 9.95 2.08 4.45
C GLY A 67 8.91 2.99 3.78
N GLN A 68 9.42 3.93 2.98
CA GLN A 68 8.61 4.90 2.24
C GLN A 68 7.89 4.24 1.06
N ALA A 69 6.59 4.47 0.95
CA ALA A 69 5.77 3.90 -0.11
C ALA A 69 6.08 4.57 -1.45
N GLN A 70 5.97 3.78 -2.51
CA GLN A 70 6.11 4.22 -3.88
C GLN A 70 4.83 3.86 -4.62
N VAL A 71 4.27 4.79 -5.37
CA VAL A 71 3.06 4.54 -6.16
C VAL A 71 3.40 4.65 -7.64
N ARG A 72 2.77 3.78 -8.42
CA ARG A 72 2.74 3.90 -9.88
C ARG A 72 1.29 3.87 -10.31
N ARG A 73 0.88 4.89 -11.04
CA ARG A 73 -0.43 4.92 -11.68
C ARG A 73 -0.42 4.10 -12.97
N GLU A 74 -1.51 3.36 -13.16
CA GLU A 74 -1.80 2.60 -14.37
C GLU A 74 -3.16 3.05 -14.91
N VAL A 75 -3.19 3.46 -16.17
CA VAL A 75 -4.40 3.96 -16.85
C VAL A 75 -4.71 3.00 -17.98
N GLU A 76 -5.71 2.17 -17.75
CA GLU A 76 -6.31 1.29 -18.76
C GLU A 76 -7.78 1.68 -18.95
N ASP A 77 -8.70 0.71 -18.90
CA ASP A 77 -10.15 0.97 -18.89
C ASP A 77 -10.61 1.64 -17.59
N VAL A 78 -9.88 1.40 -16.50
CA VAL A 78 -10.06 2.05 -15.19
C VAL A 78 -8.73 2.62 -14.70
N ILE A 79 -8.81 3.65 -13.86
CA ILE A 79 -7.63 4.18 -13.19
C ILE A 79 -7.30 3.23 -12.03
N SER A 80 -6.08 2.71 -12.03
CA SER A 80 -5.57 1.86 -10.96
C SER A 80 -4.19 2.32 -10.50
N PHE A 81 -3.77 1.84 -9.33
CA PHE A 81 -2.46 2.14 -8.76
C PHE A 81 -1.82 0.87 -8.23
N GLN A 82 -0.53 0.74 -8.47
CA GLN A 82 0.34 -0.20 -7.78
C GLN A 82 1.09 0.54 -6.69
N LEU A 83 0.83 0.19 -5.43
CA LEU A 83 1.55 0.70 -4.28
C LEU A 83 2.58 -0.32 -3.83
N LYS A 84 3.85 0.07 -3.80
CA LYS A 84 4.96 -0.73 -3.32
C LYS A 84 5.49 -0.14 -2.02
N ILE A 85 5.49 -0.95 -0.96
CA ILE A 85 6.00 -0.55 0.36
C ILE A 85 7.21 -1.43 0.67
N PRO A 86 8.44 -0.89 0.63
CA PRO A 86 9.62 -1.63 1.06
C PRO A 86 9.54 -1.93 2.55
N LEU A 87 10.13 -3.04 2.97
CA LEU A 87 10.21 -3.41 4.39
C LEU A 87 11.53 -4.09 4.70
N ASN A 88 11.98 -3.91 5.93
CA ASN A 88 13.14 -4.60 6.49
C ASN A 88 12.68 -5.43 7.69
N VAL A 89 13.20 -6.64 7.81
CA VAL A 89 12.86 -7.59 8.87
C VAL A 89 14.11 -8.02 9.60
N ASP A 90 14.19 -7.64 10.87
CA ASP A 90 15.24 -8.08 11.80
C ASP A 90 14.74 -9.31 12.54
N MET A 91 15.17 -10.49 12.12
CA MET A 91 14.69 -11.78 12.62
C MET A 91 15.67 -12.41 13.61
N LEU A 92 15.14 -13.04 14.65
CA LEU A 92 15.87 -13.85 15.61
C LEU A 92 15.27 -15.26 15.66
N ILE A 93 16.10 -16.27 15.41
CA ILE A 93 15.78 -17.69 15.57
C ILE A 93 16.54 -18.22 16.78
N ASP A 94 15.81 -18.69 17.79
CA ASP A 94 16.34 -19.32 19.00
C ASP A 94 16.12 -20.85 18.91
N LEU A 95 17.20 -21.61 18.85
CA LEU A 95 17.23 -23.08 18.80
C LEU A 95 17.50 -23.70 20.18
N ALA A 96 17.28 -22.96 21.26
CA ALA A 96 17.64 -23.23 22.65
C ALA A 96 19.16 -23.28 22.93
N LEU A 97 19.92 -24.04 22.14
CA LEU A 97 21.38 -24.12 22.28
C LEU A 97 22.08 -22.96 21.57
N ASP A 98 21.52 -22.49 20.45
CA ASP A 98 22.08 -21.46 19.59
C ASP A 98 21.04 -20.41 19.21
N ARG A 99 21.51 -19.18 18.98
CA ARG A 99 20.69 -18.07 18.49
C ARG A 99 21.26 -17.49 17.21
N HIS A 100 20.41 -17.31 16.21
CA HIS A 100 20.79 -16.77 14.91
C HIS A 100 19.98 -15.54 14.57
N ARG A 101 20.66 -14.50 14.08
CA ARG A 101 20.05 -13.26 13.61
C ARG A 101 20.10 -13.19 12.09
N PHE A 102 19.04 -12.68 11.50
CA PHE A 102 18.91 -12.48 10.07
C PHE A 102 18.33 -11.12 9.80
N GLU A 103 18.92 -10.39 8.87
CA GLU A 103 18.33 -9.19 8.29
C GLU A 103 17.81 -9.55 6.91
N VAL A 104 16.55 -9.17 6.65
CA VAL A 104 15.85 -9.58 5.45
C VAL A 104 15.08 -8.41 4.87
N ASP A 105 15.35 -8.10 3.60
CA ASP A 105 14.60 -7.08 2.88
C ASP A 105 13.40 -7.68 2.13
N GLY A 106 12.37 -6.87 1.97
CA GLY A 106 11.14 -7.27 1.32
C GLY A 106 10.36 -6.10 0.76
N ASN A 107 9.23 -6.43 0.14
CA ASN A 107 8.28 -5.45 -0.38
C ASN A 107 6.85 -5.97 -0.26
N ILE A 108 5.92 -5.10 0.14
CA ILE A 108 4.48 -5.31 0.04
C ILE A 108 3.99 -4.64 -1.25
N HIS A 109 3.12 -5.32 -2.01
CA HIS A 109 2.50 -4.78 -3.22
C HIS A 109 0.98 -4.72 -3.02
N LEU A 110 0.42 -3.52 -2.97
CA LEU A 110 -1.04 -3.33 -2.92
C LEU A 110 -1.55 -2.86 -4.27
N HIS A 111 -2.74 -3.32 -4.64
CA HIS A 111 -3.44 -2.86 -5.84
C HIS A 111 -4.66 -2.05 -5.43
N LEU A 112 -4.77 -0.86 -6.01
CA LEU A 112 -5.88 0.05 -5.76
C LEU A 112 -6.62 0.30 -7.09
N THR A 113 -7.94 0.31 -7.05
CA THR A 113 -8.78 0.57 -8.22
C THR A 113 -9.73 1.72 -7.93
N VAL A 114 -9.77 2.70 -8.82
CA VAL A 114 -10.67 3.84 -8.69
C VAL A 114 -12.00 3.52 -9.38
N ARG A 115 -13.10 3.80 -8.68
CA ARG A 115 -14.46 3.55 -9.16
C ARG A 115 -15.31 4.80 -8.98
N ALA A 116 -16.12 5.10 -9.99
CA ALA A 116 -17.24 6.02 -9.85
C ALA A 116 -18.38 5.31 -9.11
N ALA A 117 -19.03 5.98 -8.17
CA ALA A 117 -20.17 5.46 -7.44
C ALA A 117 -21.28 6.50 -7.29
N ALA A 118 -22.53 6.03 -7.22
CA ALA A 118 -23.67 6.91 -7.00
C ALA A 118 -23.63 7.58 -5.59
N PRO A 119 -24.17 8.80 -5.44
CA PRO A 119 -24.70 9.67 -6.51
C PRO A 119 -23.60 10.41 -7.30
N LEU A 120 -22.52 10.85 -6.65
CA LEU A 120 -21.31 11.42 -7.25
C LEU A 120 -20.15 11.22 -6.27
N ARG A 121 -19.69 9.97 -6.16
CA ARG A 121 -18.59 9.56 -5.27
C ARG A 121 -17.45 8.97 -6.09
N VAL A 122 -16.24 9.23 -5.64
CA VAL A 122 -15.04 8.54 -6.13
C VAL A 122 -14.58 7.61 -5.01
N LEU A 123 -14.61 6.31 -5.29
CA LEU A 123 -14.18 5.27 -4.37
C LEU A 123 -12.84 4.72 -4.82
N ILE A 124 -11.90 4.60 -3.89
CA ILE A 124 -10.61 3.94 -4.09
C ILE A 124 -10.69 2.61 -3.37
N ASP A 125 -11.00 1.57 -4.14
CA ASP A 125 -11.04 0.20 -3.67
C ASP A 125 -9.61 -0.32 -3.50
N ILE A 126 -9.32 -0.93 -2.37
CA ILE A 126 -7.99 -1.47 -2.07
C ILE A 126 -8.15 -2.96 -1.89
N ALA A 127 -7.54 -3.74 -2.78
CA ALA A 127 -7.60 -5.19 -2.69
C ALA A 127 -7.09 -5.65 -1.32
N THR A 128 -7.84 -6.51 -0.64
CA THR A 128 -7.47 -7.02 0.68
C THR A 128 -6.07 -7.65 0.62
N PRO A 129 -5.09 -7.17 1.41
CA PRO A 129 -3.73 -7.69 1.36
C PRO A 129 -3.68 -9.18 1.70
N ARG A 130 -3.01 -9.95 0.86
CA ARG A 130 -2.76 -11.39 1.05
C ARG A 130 -1.28 -11.64 1.31
N SER A 131 -0.96 -12.80 1.87
CA SER A 131 0.44 -13.20 2.07
C SER A 131 1.25 -13.29 0.78
N SER A 132 0.58 -13.53 -0.37
CA SER A 132 1.21 -13.51 -1.71
C SER A 132 1.70 -12.13 -2.13
N ASP A 133 1.11 -11.09 -1.56
CA ASP A 133 1.40 -9.70 -1.90
C ASP A 133 2.62 -9.18 -1.14
N VAL A 134 3.09 -9.94 -0.14
CA VAL A 134 4.32 -9.71 0.61
C VAL A 134 5.43 -10.59 0.05
N ARG A 135 6.51 -9.97 -0.41
CA ARG A 135 7.72 -10.67 -0.86
C ARG A 135 8.85 -10.38 0.12
N ILE A 136 9.54 -11.43 0.55
CA ILE A 136 10.66 -11.37 1.49
C ILE A 136 11.80 -12.15 0.86
N ASN A 137 13.00 -11.56 0.82
CA ASN A 137 14.17 -12.14 0.17
C ASN A 137 15.21 -12.54 1.23
N VAL A 138 15.13 -13.78 1.72
CA VAL A 138 16.13 -14.31 2.65
C VAL A 138 17.40 -14.68 1.88
N ALA A 139 18.55 -14.08 2.22
CA ALA A 139 19.83 -14.48 1.65
C ALA A 139 20.19 -15.92 2.06
N THR A 140 20.24 -16.84 1.09
CA THR A 140 20.38 -18.29 1.34
C THR A 140 21.81 -18.81 1.22
N ALA A 141 22.75 -18.00 0.72
CA ALA A 141 24.05 -18.49 0.21
C ALA A 141 24.96 -19.17 1.24
N THR A 142 24.78 -18.96 2.54
CA THR A 142 25.66 -19.49 3.61
C THR A 142 24.92 -20.36 4.63
N MET A 143 23.66 -20.74 4.36
CA MET A 143 22.78 -21.37 5.35
C MET A 143 22.84 -22.89 5.37
N ARG A 144 22.91 -23.50 6.56
CA ARG A 144 22.79 -24.95 6.76
C ARG A 144 21.36 -25.43 6.46
N GLY A 145 21.19 -26.66 5.95
CA GLY A 145 19.89 -27.18 5.49
C GLY A 145 18.75 -27.19 6.52
N GLN A 146 19.05 -27.44 7.80
CA GLN A 146 18.03 -27.40 8.88
C GLN A 146 17.49 -25.98 9.14
N LEU A 147 18.37 -24.97 9.07
CA LEU A 147 17.99 -23.56 9.20
C LEU A 147 17.12 -23.10 8.02
N LEU A 148 17.40 -23.56 6.80
CA LEU A 148 16.57 -23.26 5.62
C LEU A 148 15.11 -23.70 5.79
N ARG A 149 14.88 -24.90 6.33
CA ARG A 149 13.51 -25.40 6.60
C ARG A 149 12.77 -24.57 7.64
N ILE A 150 13.47 -24.15 8.71
CA ILE A 150 12.89 -23.30 9.75
C ILE A 150 12.55 -21.93 9.16
N LEU A 151 13.47 -21.33 8.41
CA LEU A 151 13.27 -20.04 7.76
C LEU A 151 12.11 -20.06 6.76
N ALA A 152 11.95 -21.12 5.97
CA ALA A 152 10.82 -21.24 5.05
C ALA A 152 9.46 -21.24 5.78
N SER A 153 9.38 -21.92 6.93
CA SER A 153 8.17 -21.90 7.77
C SER A 153 7.93 -20.52 8.41
N VAL A 154 9.00 -19.85 8.83
CA VAL A 154 8.93 -18.51 9.44
C VAL A 154 8.53 -17.47 8.41
N ASP A 155 9.11 -17.51 7.21
CA ASP A 155 8.80 -16.61 6.09
C ASP A 155 7.30 -16.62 5.77
N HIS A 156 6.69 -17.80 5.66
CA HIS A 156 5.24 -17.90 5.42
C HIS A 156 4.42 -17.20 6.51
N GLU A 157 4.77 -17.42 7.78
CA GLU A 157 4.02 -16.88 8.91
C GLU A 157 4.23 -15.36 9.06
N ILE A 158 5.43 -14.86 8.77
CA ILE A 158 5.73 -13.42 8.71
C ILE A 158 4.91 -12.77 7.59
N ARG A 159 4.93 -13.32 6.37
CA ARG A 159 4.13 -12.78 5.25
C ARG A 159 2.66 -12.71 5.59
N ARG A 160 2.12 -13.75 6.23
CA ARG A 160 0.72 -13.79 6.70
C ARG A 160 0.45 -12.74 7.79
N PHE A 161 1.38 -12.57 8.72
CA PHE A 161 1.25 -11.56 9.77
C PHE A 161 1.27 -10.15 9.19
N ILE A 162 2.24 -9.82 8.34
CA ILE A 162 2.36 -8.53 7.67
C ILE A 162 1.09 -8.24 6.86
N ALA A 163 0.61 -9.17 6.05
CA ALA A 163 -0.63 -8.98 5.27
C ALA A 163 -1.82 -8.63 6.16
N ARG A 164 -2.01 -9.33 7.29
CA ARG A 164 -3.07 -9.01 8.27
C ARG A 164 -2.87 -7.67 8.97
N TYR A 165 -1.63 -7.33 9.29
CA TYR A 165 -1.29 -6.02 9.87
C TYR A 165 -1.69 -4.91 8.91
N ILE A 166 -1.22 -4.98 7.66
CA ILE A 166 -1.57 -4.00 6.62
C ILE A 166 -3.08 -3.94 6.41
N ALA A 167 -3.77 -5.07 6.33
CA ALA A 167 -5.23 -5.10 6.19
C ALA A 167 -5.96 -4.33 7.31
N LYS A 168 -5.47 -4.39 8.55
CA LYS A 168 -6.03 -3.60 9.66
C LYS A 168 -5.67 -2.13 9.56
N GLU A 169 -4.43 -1.82 9.19
CA GLU A 169 -3.97 -0.44 9.07
C GLU A 169 -4.74 0.32 8.00
N ILE A 170 -4.96 -0.30 6.84
CA ILE A 170 -5.65 0.34 5.73
C ILE A 170 -7.14 0.63 6.02
N ASP A 171 -7.71 -0.05 7.02
CA ASP A 171 -9.08 0.19 7.49
C ASP A 171 -9.16 1.27 8.59
N LYS A 172 -8.02 1.84 9.02
CA LYS A 172 -8.02 2.95 9.96
C LYS A 172 -8.68 4.20 9.35
N PRO A 173 -9.32 5.05 10.17
CA PRO A 173 -10.13 6.17 9.68
C PRO A 173 -9.42 7.13 8.72
N HIS A 174 -8.12 7.40 8.91
CA HIS A 174 -7.38 8.33 8.06
C HIS A 174 -7.17 7.80 6.63
N ILE A 175 -6.85 6.51 6.46
CA ILE A 175 -6.77 5.87 5.14
C ILE A 175 -8.18 5.66 4.57
N ALA A 176 -9.13 5.20 5.40
CA ALA A 176 -10.51 4.99 4.97
C ALA A 176 -11.17 6.27 4.44
N ALA A 177 -10.93 7.42 5.08
CA ALA A 177 -11.45 8.72 4.62
C ALA A 177 -10.83 9.17 3.29
N ALA A 178 -9.58 8.79 3.01
CA ALA A 178 -8.95 9.07 1.73
C ALA A 178 -9.50 8.20 0.58
N ARG A 179 -10.10 7.04 0.90
CA ARG A 179 -10.71 6.12 -0.07
C ARG A 179 -12.08 6.58 -0.57
N ASP A 180 -12.78 7.44 0.15
CA ASP A 180 -14.15 7.84 -0.18
C ASP A 180 -14.27 9.35 -0.33
N ILE A 181 -14.28 9.80 -1.58
CA ILE A 181 -14.40 11.20 -1.93
C ILE A 181 -15.85 11.46 -2.33
N ASN A 182 -16.62 12.03 -1.41
CA ASN A 182 -17.96 12.51 -1.69
C ASN A 182 -17.92 13.86 -2.41
N VAL A 183 -17.99 13.83 -3.75
CA VAL A 183 -17.90 15.01 -4.61
C VAL A 183 -19.16 15.87 -4.47
N ALA A 184 -20.35 15.25 -4.47
CA ALA A 184 -21.62 15.96 -4.28
C ALA A 184 -21.59 16.83 -3.02
N LYS A 185 -21.24 16.24 -1.87
CA LYS A 185 -21.17 16.99 -0.60
C LYS A 185 -20.20 18.17 -0.66
N ARG A 186 -19.01 17.98 -1.27
CA ARG A 186 -18.02 19.06 -1.40
C ARG A 186 -18.51 20.19 -2.29
N LEU A 187 -19.24 19.86 -3.35
CA LEU A 187 -19.87 20.84 -4.23
C LEU A 187 -20.98 21.60 -3.49
N ASP A 188 -21.84 20.90 -2.77
CA ASP A 188 -22.91 21.51 -1.95
C ASP A 188 -22.33 22.45 -0.88
N ASP A 189 -21.23 22.05 -0.24
CA ASP A 189 -20.54 22.87 0.76
C ASP A 189 -19.88 24.12 0.16
N ALA A 190 -19.37 24.03 -1.08
CA ALA A 190 -18.71 25.12 -1.78
C ALA A 190 -19.69 26.10 -2.43
N TRP A 191 -20.82 25.61 -2.92
CA TRP A 191 -21.89 26.39 -3.55
C TRP A 191 -23.01 26.76 -2.58
N LYS A 192 -22.68 27.00 -1.30
CA LYS A 192 -23.58 27.70 -0.40
C LYS A 192 -23.82 29.11 -0.94
N LEU A 193 -24.90 29.24 -1.71
CA LEU A 193 -25.45 30.49 -2.21
C LEU A 193 -26.15 31.25 -1.07
#